data_AF-A0A7W2MPV9-F1
#
_entry.id   AF-A0A7W2MPV9-F1
#
_cell.length_a   1.000
_cell.length_b   1.000
_cell.length_c   1.000
_cell.angle_alpha   90.00
_cell.angle_beta   90.00
_cell.angle_gamma   90.00
#
_symmetry.space_group_name_H-M   'P 1'
#
loop_
_entity.id
_entity.type
_entity.pdbx_description
1 polymer ?
#
loop_
_entity_poly.entity_id
_entity_poly.type
_entity_poly.pdbx_seq_one_letter_code
_entity_poly.pdbx_strand_id
1 'polypeptide(L)' 'MNRVNPKVLLHSKWTKVSVENREKHFVITEVEFDEQKNVIECLITAVINHNEYSINWRDLKQPTLWRFGWQ' A
#
# COMPACT_ATOMS: atom_id res chain seq x y z
N MET A 1 13.80 -6.48 1.19
CA MET A 1 13.23 -5.18 1.58
C MET A 1 12.80 -4.47 0.32
N ASN A 2 11.53 -4.07 0.21
CA ASN A 2 11.05 -3.41 -1.00
C ASN A 2 11.60 -1.98 -1.06
N ARG A 3 12.03 -1.52 -2.24
CA ARG A 3 12.46 -0.13 -2.44
C ARG A 3 11.23 0.74 -2.63
N VAL A 4 10.70 1.26 -1.51
CA VAL A 4 9.49 2.08 -1.48
C VAL A 4 9.86 3.55 -1.33
N ASN A 5 9.41 4.37 -2.27
CA ASN A 5 9.57 5.82 -2.21
C ASN A 5 8.20 6.47 -1.90
N PRO A 6 8.05 7.14 -0.74
CA PRO A 6 6.76 7.70 -0.31
C PRO A 6 6.15 8.67 -1.32
N LYS A 7 6.98 9.43 -2.06
CA LYS A 7 6.53 10.43 -3.04
C LYS A 7 5.86 9.87 -4.30
N VAL A 8 6.02 8.57 -4.55
CA VAL A 8 5.48 7.87 -5.73
C VAL A 8 4.63 6.66 -5.32
N LEU A 9 4.10 6.68 -4.10
CA LEU A 9 3.22 5.64 -3.59
C LEU A 9 1.85 5.67 -4.28
N LEU A 10 1.33 6.85 -4.61
CA LEU A 10 0.03 6.99 -5.24
C LEU A 10 -0.03 6.16 -6.55
N HIS A 11 -1.11 5.39 -6.71
CA HIS A 11 -1.35 4.45 -7.82
C HIS A 11 -0.37 3.27 -7.92
N SER A 12 0.50 3.08 -6.93
CA SER A 12 1.37 1.91 -6.91
C SER A 12 0.58 0.64 -6.58
N LYS A 13 0.99 -0.47 -7.19
CA LYS A 13 0.31 -1.77 -7.11
C LYS A 13 1.04 -2.67 -6.13
N TRP A 14 0.28 -3.30 -5.24
CA TRP A 14 0.81 -4.13 -4.18
C TRP A 14 0.02 -5.42 -4.02
N THR A 15 0.73 -6.45 -3.60
CA THR A 15 0.16 -7.75 -3.27
C THR A 15 0.38 -8.02 -1.79
N LYS A 16 -0.71 -8.25 -1.05
CA LYS A 16 -0.65 -8.65 0.36
C LYS A 16 -0.24 -10.12 0.44
N VAL A 17 0.78 -10.42 1.26
CA VAL A 17 1.28 -11.79 1.44
C VAL A 17 0.30 -12.60 2.28
N SER A 18 -0.24 -12.01 3.34
CA SER A 18 -1.31 -12.59 4.14
C SER A 18 -2.65 -12.19 3.54
N VAL A 19 -3.21 -13.07 2.71
CA VAL A 19 -4.51 -12.85 2.07
C VAL A 19 -5.61 -12.96 3.12
N GLU A 20 -6.32 -11.86 3.33
CA GLU A 20 -7.51 -11.80 4.17
C GLU A 20 -8.71 -11.55 3.25
N ASN A 21 -9.88 -12.12 3.55
CA ASN A 21 -11.11 -11.94 2.75
C ASN A 21 -10.97 -12.22 1.23
N ARG A 22 -9.99 -13.03 0.81
CA ARG A 22 -9.63 -13.28 -0.61
C ARG A 22 -9.11 -12.02 -1.33
N GLU A 23 -8.73 -10.98 -0.60
CA GLU A 23 -8.13 -9.75 -1.10
C GLU A 23 -6.61 -9.93 -1.19
N LYS A 24 -6.11 -10.10 -2.41
CA LYS A 24 -4.68 -10.28 -2.67
C LYS A 24 -4.05 -9.01 -3.24
N HIS A 25 -4.72 -8.38 -4.20
CA HIS A 25 -4.21 -7.21 -4.93
C HIS A 25 -4.82 -5.92 -4.40
N PHE A 26 -3.95 -4.96 -4.15
CA PHE A 26 -4.27 -3.64 -3.63
C PHE A 26 -3.58 -2.57 -4.45
N VAL A 27 -4.20 -1.39 -4.52
CA VAL A 27 -3.63 -0.19 -5.15
C VAL A 27 -3.70 0.93 -4.14
N ILE A 28 -2.65 1.74 -4.06
CA ILE A 28 -2.67 2.94 -3.23
C ILE A 28 -3.49 4.01 -3.94
N THR A 29 -4.56 4.46 -3.31
CA THR A 29 -5.49 5.44 -3.87
C THR A 29 -5.34 6.82 -3.25
N GLU A 30 -4.80 6.90 -2.04
CA GLU A 30 -4.57 8.16 -1.35
C GLU A 30 -3.30 8.13 -0.52
N VAL A 31 -2.58 9.25 -0.50
CA VAL A 31 -1.39 9.46 0.34
C VAL A 31 -1.35 10.91 0.76
N GLU A 32 -1.39 11.17 2.06
CA GLU A 32 -1.31 12.51 2.63
C GLU A 32 0.06 12.74 3.25
N PHE A 33 0.56 13.98 3.14
CA PHE A 33 1.86 14.38 3.64
C PHE A 33 1.74 15.60 4.56
N ASP A 34 2.53 15.64 5.63
CA ASP A 34 2.66 16.83 6.47
C ASP A 34 3.54 17.91 5.82
N GLU A 35 3.66 19.06 6.49
CA GLU A 35 4.52 20.19 6.08
C GLU A 35 6.01 19.81 5.95
N GLN A 36 6.43 18.73 6.60
CA GLN A 36 7.81 18.21 6.59
C GLN A 36 8.00 17.08 5.55
N LYS A 37 6.98 16.80 4.72
CA LYS A 37 6.96 15.75 3.69
C LYS A 37 7.01 14.33 4.25
N ASN A 38 6.59 14.13 5.49
CA ASN A 38 6.33 12.81 6.06
C ASN A 38 4.93 12.36 5.66
N VAL A 39 4.80 11.08 5.28
CA VAL A 39 3.48 10.49 5.03
C VAL A 39 2.75 10.35 6.37
N ILE A 40 1.60 11.01 6.50
CA ILE A 40 0.74 10.93 7.68
C ILE A 40 -0.41 9.95 7.47
N GLU A 41 -0.88 9.82 6.24
CA GLU A 41 -1.95 8.89 5.87
C GLU A 41 -1.63 8.18 4.55
N CYS A 42 -2.00 6.91 4.45
CA CYS A 42 -1.85 6.11 3.25
C CYS A 42 -3.04 5.15 3.17
N LEU A 43 -3.81 5.27 2.09
CA LEU A 43 -5.02 4.50 1.87
C LEU A 43 -4.82 3.53 0.71
N ILE A 44 -5.19 2.29 0.92
CA ILE A 44 -5.14 1.25 -0.11
C ILE A 44 -6.54 0.73 -0.40
N THR A 45 -6.77 0.44 -1.68
CA THR A 45 -8.03 -0.13 -2.15
C THR A 45 -7.78 -1.53 -2.69
N ALA A 46 -8.54 -2.49 -2.19
CA ALA A 46 -8.56 -3.85 -2.70
C ALA A 46 -9.20 -3.89 -4.10
N VAL A 47 -8.52 -4.48 -5.07
CA VAL A 47 -8.97 -4.46 -6.47
C VAL A 47 -10.27 -5.26 -6.68
N ILE A 48 -10.48 -6.31 -5.88
CA ILE A 48 -11.58 -7.27 -6.10
C ILE A 48 -12.95 -6.74 -5.67
N ASN A 49 -13.01 -5.97 -4.58
CA ASN A 49 -14.24 -5.51 -3.95
C ASN A 49 -14.24 -4.00 -3.68
N HIS A 50 -13.16 -3.30 -4.04
CA HIS A 50 -12.99 -1.86 -3.85
C HIS A 50 -13.06 -1.43 -2.38
N ASN A 51 -12.78 -2.35 -1.45
CA ASN A 51 -12.68 -2.00 -0.03
C ASN A 51 -11.44 -1.16 0.23
N GLU A 52 -11.59 -0.17 1.10
CA GLU A 52 -10.55 0.78 1.44
C GLU A 52 -10.01 0.55 2.84
N TYR A 53 -8.69 0.63 2.97
CA TYR A 53 -7.98 0.39 4.22
C TYR A 53 -6.90 1.44 4.41
N SER A 54 -6.91 2.10 5.56
CA SER A 54 -5.78 2.91 6.00
C SER A 54 -4.66 1.98 6.47
N ILE A 55 -3.44 2.19 5.98
CA ILE A 55 -2.27 1.38 6.33
C ILE A 55 -1.08 2.27 6.71
N ASN A 56 -0.13 1.68 7.44
CA ASN A 56 1.19 2.28 7.57
C ASN A 56 2.01 1.99 6.32
N TRP A 57 2.30 3.01 5.50
CA TRP A 57 3.11 2.86 4.29
C TRP A 57 4.49 2.21 4.54
N ARG A 58 5.02 2.27 5.77
CA ARG A 58 6.28 1.62 6.14
C ARG A 58 6.19 0.10 6.04
N ASP A 59 5.01 -0.48 6.19
CA ASP A 59 4.79 -1.92 6.06
C ASP A 59 5.05 -2.39 4.63
N LEU A 60 4.83 -1.52 3.63
CA LEU A 60 5.14 -1.82 2.24
C LEU A 60 6.63 -2.12 2.01
N LYS A 61 7.52 -1.65 2.90
CA LYS A 61 8.95 -1.99 2.85
C LYS A 61 9.23 -3.44 3.26
N GLN A 62 8.32 -4.06 3.99
CA GLN A 62 8.44 -5.42 4.50
C GLN A 62 7.96 -6.44 3.45
N PRO A 63 8.87 -7.21 2.82
CA PRO A 63 8.51 -8.18 1.78
C PRO A 63 7.68 -9.37 2.32
N THR A 64 7.69 -9.57 3.64
CA THR A 64 6.90 -10.57 4.36
C THR A 64 5.43 -10.19 4.50
N LEU A 65 5.12 -8.90 4.43
CA LEU A 65 3.75 -8.39 4.50
C LEU A 65 3.23 -8.01 3.11
N TRP A 66 4.09 -7.37 2.30
CA TRP A 66 3.72 -6.78 1.02
C TRP A 66 4.74 -7.10 -0.07
N ARG A 67 4.26 -7.39 -1.27
CA ARG A 67 5.07 -7.54 -2.48
C ARG A 67 4.69 -6.47 -3.50
N PHE A 68 5.69 -5.92 -4.17
CA PHE A 68 5.45 -4.91 -5.20
C PHE A 68 4.93 -5.55 -6.49
N GLY A 69 3.93 -4.93 -7.11
CA GLY A 69 3.27 -5.43 -8.31
C GLY A 69 2.15 -6.45 -8.01
N TRP A 70 1.69 -7.12 -9.07
CA TRP A 70 0.71 -8.22 -9.00
C TRP A 70 1.47 -9.56 -9.08
N GLN A 71 1.91 -10.06 -7.93
CA GLN A 71 2.61 -11.34 -7.80
C GLN A 71 1.76 -12.36 -7.04
#